data_AF-X0CYQ7-F1
#
_entry.id   AF-X0CYQ7-F1
#
_cell.length_a   1.000
_cell.length_b   1.000
_cell.length_c   1.000
_cell.angle_alpha   90.00
_cell.angle_beta   90.00
_cell.angle_gamma   90.00
#
_symmetry.space_group_name_H-M   'P 1'
#
loop_
_entity.id
_entity.type
_entity.pdbx_description
1 polymer ?
#
loop_
_entity_poly.entity_id
_entity_poly.type
_entity_poly.pdbx_seq_one_letter_code
_entity_poly.pdbx_strand_id
1 'polypeptide(L)'
;MNSLLVLALWAAGSCIAFSIANSYWSHLRYDAKRNPQGCQRAPRMPNKYPFAVDFFLAAIKADKEKKFPETIVKRYGKVRHAGAFEHYTLGNHDVSINDPRNVQTVLLT
;
A
#
# COMPACT_ATOMS: atom_id res chain seq x y z
N MET A 1 13.60 -5.54 -36.73
CA MET A 1 12.95 -5.51 -35.41
C MET A 1 11.53 -6.03 -35.59
N ASN A 2 11.18 -7.19 -35.03
CA ASN A 2 9.88 -7.82 -35.29
C ASN A 2 8.74 -6.88 -34.87
N SER A 3 7.83 -6.54 -35.79
CA SER A 3 6.67 -5.66 -35.53
C SER A 3 5.85 -6.14 -34.32
N LEU A 4 5.75 -7.46 -34.13
CA LEU A 4 5.13 -8.09 -32.96
C LEU A 4 5.82 -7.75 -31.63
N LEU A 5 7.16 -7.67 -31.60
CA LEU A 5 7.91 -7.30 -30.40
C LEU A 5 7.67 -5.84 -30.04
N VAL A 6 7.58 -4.95 -31.03
CA VAL A 6 7.29 -3.53 -30.83
C VAL A 6 5.88 -3.34 -30.27
N LEU A 7 4.88 -4.02 -30.84
CA LEU A 7 3.51 -4.00 -30.34
C LEU A 7 3.40 -4.55 -28.91
N ALA A 8 4.08 -5.65 -28.61
CA ALA A 8 4.09 -6.24 -27.27
C ALA A 8 4.68 -5.29 -26.22
N LEU A 9 5.78 -4.59 -26.55
CA LEU A 9 6.39 -3.60 -25.66
C LEU A 9 5.47 -2.39 -25.41
N TRP A 10 4.81 -1.89 -26.45
CA TRP A 10 3.83 -0.80 -26.33
C TRP A 10 2.63 -1.20 -25.48
N ALA A 11 2.07 -2.39 -25.70
CA ALA A 11 0.98 -2.92 -24.90
C ALA A 11 1.39 -3.07 -23.43
N ALA A 12 2.55 -3.66 -23.15
CA ALA A 12 3.08 -3.81 -21.80
C ALA A 12 3.29 -2.45 -21.11
N GLY A 13 3.91 -1.50 -21.81
CA GLY A 13 4.12 -0.13 -21.29
C GLY A 13 2.79 0.57 -20.97
N SER A 14 1.78 0.42 -21.85
CA SER A 14 0.46 1.01 -21.66
C SER A 14 -0.29 0.40 -20.47
N CYS A 15 -0.23 -0.92 -20.30
CA CYS A 15 -0.79 -1.61 -19.13
C CYS A 15 -0.14 -1.17 -17.83
N ILE A 16 1.19 -0.99 -17.81
CA ILE A 16 1.91 -0.50 -16.63
C ILE A 16 1.48 0.94 -16.31
N ALA A 17 1.46 1.82 -17.31
CA ALA A 17 1.04 3.21 -17.14
C ALA A 17 -0.41 3.30 -16.63
N PHE A 18 -1.32 2.51 -17.20
CA PHE A 18 -2.71 2.45 -16.75
C PHE A 18 -2.83 1.95 -15.31
N SER A 19 -2.07 0.93 -14.93
CA SER A 19 -2.09 0.39 -13.56
C SER A 19 -1.61 1.42 -12.54
N ILE A 20 -0.56 2.19 -12.89
CA ILE A 20 -0.10 3.33 -12.08
C ILE A 20 -1.21 4.38 -11.97
N ALA A 21 -1.75 4.85 -13.10
CA ALA A 21 -2.80 5.86 -13.10
C ALA A 21 -4.03 5.43 -12.28
N ASN A 22 -4.49 4.19 -12.43
CA ASN A 22 -5.63 3.66 -11.71
C ASN A 22 -5.39 3.58 -10.19
N SER A 23 -4.19 3.15 -9.77
CA SER A 23 -3.81 3.14 -8.37
C SER A 23 -3.86 4.55 -7.77
N TYR A 24 -3.23 5.54 -8.43
CA TYR A 24 -3.26 6.93 -7.97
C TYR A 24 -4.67 7.54 -7.97
N TRP A 25 -5.49 7.24 -8.99
CA TRP A 25 -6.84 7.77 -9.14
C TRP A 25 -7.78 7.32 -8.01
N SER A 26 -7.66 6.06 -7.59
CA SER A 26 -8.46 5.53 -6.49
C SER A 26 -8.30 6.38 -5.23
N HIS A 27 -7.06 6.78 -4.89
CA HIS A 27 -6.78 7.63 -3.73
C HIS A 27 -7.41 9.01 -3.83
N LEU A 28 -7.26 9.68 -4.98
CA LEU A 28 -7.86 10.99 -5.21
C LEU A 28 -9.37 10.96 -5.01
N ARG A 29 -10.03 9.88 -5.46
CA ARG A 29 -11.48 9.70 -5.32
C ARG A 29 -11.92 9.46 -3.87
N TYR A 30 -11.15 8.67 -3.11
CA TYR A 30 -11.42 8.46 -1.69
C TYR A 30 -11.18 9.73 -0.86
N ASP A 31 -10.13 10.49 -1.17
CA ASP A 31 -9.83 11.76 -0.50
C ASP A 31 -10.96 12.79 -0.74
N ALA A 32 -11.46 12.88 -1.98
CA ALA A 32 -12.59 13.73 -2.32
C ALA A 32 -13.89 13.35 -1.57
N LYS A 33 -14.11 12.05 -1.31
CA LYS A 33 -15.30 11.55 -0.59
C LYS A 33 -15.24 11.75 0.93
N ARG A 34 -14.06 11.93 1.53
CA ARG A 34 -13.88 12.06 3.00
C ARG A 34 -14.11 13.47 3.54
N ASN A 35 -14.16 14.47 2.66
CA ASN A 35 -14.28 15.88 3.04
C ASN A 35 -15.56 16.30 3.80
N PRO A 36 -16.73 15.61 3.75
CA PRO A 36 -17.89 16.09 4.51
C PRO A 36 -17.87 15.74 6.01
N GLN A 37 -16.96 14.88 6.49
CA GLN A 37 -17.00 14.36 7.87
C GLN A 37 -15.89 14.88 8.78
N GLY A 38 -14.98 15.74 8.29
CA GLY A 38 -13.85 16.26 9.07
C GLY A 38 -12.80 15.20 9.47
N CYS A 39 -12.93 13.97 8.99
CA CYS A 39 -11.99 12.89 9.29
C CYS A 39 -10.67 13.10 8.55
N GLN A 40 -9.59 13.27 9.30
CA GLN A 40 -8.24 13.30 8.75
C GLN A 40 -7.81 11.92 8.25
N ARG A 41 -6.99 11.92 7.20
CA ARG A 41 -6.43 10.69 6.64
C ARG A 41 -5.47 10.05 7.64
N ALA A 42 -5.55 8.72 7.79
CA ALA A 42 -4.57 8.00 8.58
C ALA A 42 -3.18 8.17 7.92
N PRO A 43 -2.10 8.30 8.71
CA PRO A 43 -0.77 8.48 8.14
C PRO A 43 -0.39 7.28 7.27
N ARG A 44 0.28 7.58 6.16
CA ARG A 44 0.74 6.57 5.22
C ARG A 44 2.06 5.97 5.67
N MET A 45 2.17 4.66 5.55
CA MET A 45 3.44 3.95 5.71
C MET A 45 4.44 4.46 4.66
N PRO A 46 5.65 4.90 5.07
CA PRO A 46 6.67 5.33 4.12
C PRO A 46 7.17 4.13 3.31
N ASN A 47 7.09 4.25 1.98
CA ASN A 47 7.58 3.26 1.02
C ASN A 47 8.58 3.93 0.08
N LYS A 48 9.66 3.22 -0.26
CA LYS A 48 10.69 3.74 -1.17
C LYS A 48 10.26 3.68 -2.64
N TYR A 49 9.49 2.66 -3.00
CA TYR A 49 9.05 2.42 -4.38
C TYR A 49 7.51 2.42 -4.47
N PRO A 50 6.95 2.74 -5.65
CA PRO A 50 5.51 2.64 -5.86
C PRO A 50 5.02 1.21 -5.60
N PHE A 51 3.73 1.07 -5.26
CA PHE A 51 3.07 -0.22 -4.97
C PHE A 51 3.69 -1.03 -3.83
N ALA A 52 4.52 -0.42 -2.98
CA ALA A 52 5.25 -1.08 -1.89
C ALA A 52 6.12 -2.26 -2.34
N VAL A 53 6.73 -2.19 -3.52
CA VAL A 53 7.66 -3.24 -3.99
C VAL A 53 8.84 -3.42 -3.03
N ASP A 54 9.30 -2.34 -2.40
CA ASP A 54 10.33 -2.38 -1.37
C ASP A 54 9.93 -3.24 -0.16
N PHE A 55 8.65 -3.19 0.24
CA PHE A 55 8.12 -4.06 1.28
C PHE A 55 8.24 -5.51 0.87
N PHE A 56 7.77 -5.84 -0.33
CA PHE A 56 7.68 -7.22 -0.78
C PHE A 56 9.07 -7.86 -0.91
N LEU A 57 10.05 -7.13 -1.43
CA LEU A 57 11.43 -7.59 -1.50
C LEU A 57 12.04 -7.79 -0.10
N ALA A 58 11.79 -6.86 0.83
CA ALA A 58 12.24 -6.99 2.21
C ALA A 58 11.55 -8.16 2.94
N ALA A 59 10.27 -8.39 2.67
CA ALA A 59 9.48 -9.49 3.20
C ALA A 59 10.04 -10.83 2.75
N ILE A 60 10.28 -11.02 1.45
CA ILE A 60 10.87 -12.25 0.90
C ILE A 60 12.26 -12.50 1.50
N LYS A 61 13.09 -11.45 1.59
CA LYS A 61 14.42 -11.58 2.19
C LYS A 61 14.33 -12.01 3.66
N ALA A 62 13.46 -11.36 4.44
CA ALA A 62 13.28 -11.67 5.84
C ALA A 62 12.68 -13.07 6.07
N ASP A 63 11.79 -13.52 5.20
CA ASP A 63 11.21 -14.86 5.24
C ASP A 63 12.28 -15.94 5.03
N LYS A 64 13.15 -15.77 4.02
CA LYS A 64 14.32 -16.64 3.81
C LYS A 64 15.25 -16.70 5.02
N GLU A 65 15.38 -15.58 5.75
CA GLU A 65 16.17 -15.49 6.98
C GLU A 65 15.40 -15.92 8.25
N LYS A 66 14.12 -16.30 8.13
CA LYS A 66 13.20 -16.59 9.25
C LYS A 66 13.00 -15.41 10.22
N LYS A 67 13.20 -14.19 9.75
CA LYS A 67 13.09 -12.92 10.50
C LYS A 67 11.90 -12.06 10.06
N PHE A 68 10.92 -12.68 9.39
CA PHE A 68 9.76 -11.96 8.89
C PHE A 68 8.98 -11.22 10.00
N PRO A 69 8.64 -11.84 11.15
CA PRO A 69 7.91 -11.14 12.22
C PRO A 69 8.65 -9.89 12.75
N GLU A 70 9.95 -10.01 12.99
CA GLU A 70 10.80 -8.92 13.48
C GLU A 70 10.86 -7.76 12.49
N THR A 71 10.91 -8.08 11.19
CA THR A 71 10.94 -7.11 10.10
C THR A 71 9.63 -6.31 10.04
N ILE A 72 8.49 -7.00 10.22
CA ILE A 72 7.18 -6.35 10.29
C ILE A 72 7.07 -5.45 11.51
N VAL A 73 7.45 -5.94 12.70
CA VAL A 73 7.42 -5.15 13.94
C VAL A 73 8.28 -3.89 13.81
N LYS A 74 9.50 -4.01 13.27
CA LYS A 74 10.38 -2.86 13.03
C LYS A 74 9.78 -1.86 12.04
N ARG A 75 9.11 -2.33 10.99
CA ARG A 75 8.44 -1.47 10.01
C ARG A 75 7.26 -0.75 10.63
N TYR A 76 6.38 -1.48 11.30
CA TYR A 76 5.16 -0.94 11.90
C TYR A 76 5.47 -0.04 13.10
N GLY A 77 6.58 -0.28 13.79
CA GLY A 77 7.12 0.60 14.82
C GLY A 77 7.29 2.06 14.37
N LYS A 78 7.57 2.30 13.08
CA LYS A 78 7.74 3.67 12.53
C LYS A 78 6.44 4.50 12.53
N VAL A 79 5.29 3.83 12.53
CA VAL A 79 3.96 4.46 12.45
C VAL A 79 3.05 4.06 13.60
N ARG A 80 3.60 3.36 14.61
CA ARG A 80 2.85 2.79 15.75
C ARG A 80 2.09 3.84 16.54
N HIS A 81 2.60 5.07 16.61
CA HIS A 81 2.00 6.18 17.36
C HIS A 81 0.65 6.65 16.78
N ALA A 82 0.31 6.27 15.55
CA ALA A 82 -0.88 6.77 14.87
C ALA A 82 -2.18 6.04 15.21
N GLY A 83 -2.13 4.88 15.89
CA GLY A 83 -3.30 4.05 16.21
C GLY A 83 -3.94 3.35 15.00
N ALA A 84 -3.88 3.94 13.80
CA ALA A 84 -4.17 3.36 12.51
C ALA A 84 -3.26 3.96 11.43
N PHE A 85 -2.91 3.20 10.41
CA PHE A 85 -2.09 3.68 9.29
C PHE A 85 -2.48 2.99 7.99
N GLU A 86 -2.29 3.70 6.88
CA GLU A 86 -2.49 3.16 5.54
C GLU A 86 -1.19 2.55 5.00
N HIS A 87 -1.27 1.42 4.33
CA HIS A 87 -0.14 0.85 3.61
C HIS A 87 -0.58 0.24 2.28
N TYR A 88 0.39 -0.25 1.51
CA TYR A 88 0.11 -0.97 0.29
C TYR A 88 0.71 -2.36 0.34
N THR A 89 -0.02 -3.31 -0.23
CA THR A 89 0.44 -4.67 -0.44
C THR A 89 0.26 -5.01 -1.91
N LEU A 90 1.37 -5.05 -2.67
CA LEU A 90 1.36 -5.33 -4.12
C LEU A 90 0.38 -4.44 -4.90
N GLY A 91 0.29 -3.16 -4.51
CA GLY A 91 -0.58 -2.17 -5.15
C GLY A 91 -2.02 -2.13 -4.63
N ASN A 92 -2.43 -3.08 -3.79
CA ASN A 92 -3.68 -2.95 -3.03
C ASN A 92 -3.50 -1.95 -1.89
N HIS A 93 -4.55 -1.18 -1.61
CA HIS A 93 -4.58 -0.21 -0.53
C HIS A 93 -5.19 -0.85 0.71
N ASP A 94 -4.40 -0.92 1.78
CA ASP A 94 -4.78 -1.58 3.02
C ASP A 94 -4.72 -0.58 4.18
N VAL A 95 -5.61 -0.74 5.16
CA VAL A 95 -5.60 0.02 6.40
C VAL A 95 -5.32 -0.92 7.55
N SER A 96 -4.24 -0.66 8.29
CA SER A 96 -3.91 -1.40 9.50
C SER A 96 -4.37 -0.61 10.72
N ILE A 97 -5.06 -1.28 11.64
CA ILE A 97 -5.60 -0.70 12.86
C ILE A 97 -4.94 -1.41 14.05
N ASN A 98 -4.28 -0.63 14.91
CA ASN A 98 -3.52 -1.15 16.03
C ASN A 98 -4.02 -0.65 17.39
N ASP A 99 -4.83 0.42 17.45
CA ASP A 99 -5.49 0.83 18.70
C ASP A 99 -6.63 -0.16 19.02
N PRO A 100 -6.59 -0.86 20.17
CA PRO A 100 -7.62 -1.82 20.56
C PRO A 100 -9.04 -1.24 20.55
N ARG A 101 -9.20 0.05 20.87
CA ARG A 101 -10.50 0.72 20.85
C ARG A 101 -11.06 0.82 19.44
N ASN A 102 -10.22 1.16 18.46
CA ASN A 102 -10.62 1.24 17.06
C ASN A 102 -10.90 -0.15 16.48
N VAL A 103 -10.09 -1.16 16.85
CA VAL A 103 -10.35 -2.55 16.47
C VAL A 103 -11.72 -3.00 16.97
N GLN A 104 -12.05 -2.70 18.23
CA GLN A 104 -13.35 -3.01 18.80
C GLN A 104 -14.49 -2.30 18.05
N THR A 105 -14.34 -1.02 17.70
CA THR A 105 -15.36 -0.30 16.93
C THR A 105 -15.62 -0.96 15.57
N VAL A 106 -14.58 -1.34 14.83
CA VAL A 106 -14.72 -1.96 13.51
C VAL A 106 -15.32 -3.36 13.59
N LEU A 107 -14.93 -4.17 14.59
CA LEU A 107 -15.44 -5.53 14.75
C LEU A 107 -16.89 -5.61 15.26
N LEU A 108 -17.40 -4.54 15.86
CA LEU A 108 -18.76 -4.45 16.35
C LEU A 108 -19.75 -3.88 15.32
N THR A 109 -19.27 -3.49 14.14
CA THR A 109 -20.08 -2.95 13.04
C THR A 109 -20.24 -4.01 11.96
#